data_AF-A0A7J5H3P2-F1
#
_entry.id   AF-A0A7J5H3P2-F1
#
_cell.length_a   1.000
_cell.length_b   1.000
_cell.length_c   1.000
_cell.angle_alpha   90.00
_cell.angle_beta   90.00
_cell.angle_gamma   90.00
#
_symmetry.space_group_name_H-M   'P 1'
#
loop_
_entity.id
_entity.type
_entity.pdbx_description
1 polymer ?
#
loop_
_entity_poly.entity_id
_entity_poly.type
_entity_poly.pdbx_seq_one_letter_code
_entity_poly.pdbx_strand_id
1 'polypeptide(L)'
;SQPVIAPPPEAYKRCGKDPSRYRPSAEALRRRLLRGLELYQIDTLVDLINLVSLRTGHSIGGFDADEIQGSDLELGIGRAEESFEGIGRGMLNIEGLPVYRDRIGGIGTPTSDHERTKMKLETRHILAIVNGYNGQEGLKEAAEMILELLEKYASSTGGSIQYFE
;
A
#
# COMPACT_ATOMS: atom_id res chain seq x y z
N SER A 1 -15.62 -9.60 13.48
CA SER A 1 -15.68 -9.39 12.03
C SER A 1 -14.26 -9.29 11.51
N GLN A 2 -13.85 -10.04 10.48
CA GLN A 2 -12.48 -9.98 9.97
C GLN A 2 -12.28 -8.71 9.13
N PRO A 3 -11.26 -7.89 9.39
CA PRO A 3 -11.04 -6.69 8.59
C PRO A 3 -10.43 -7.06 7.22
N VAL A 4 -10.82 -6.30 6.19
CA VAL A 4 -10.54 -6.64 4.79
C VAL A 4 -9.25 -5.93 4.34
N ILE A 5 -8.15 -6.69 4.27
CA ILE A 5 -6.81 -6.22 3.88
C ILE A 5 -6.70 -5.91 2.37
N ALA A 6 -7.71 -6.28 1.59
CA ALA A 6 -7.82 -6.06 0.15
C ALA A 6 -9.15 -5.36 -0.16
N PRO A 7 -9.34 -4.76 -1.35
CA PRO A 7 -10.69 -4.51 -1.86
C PRO A 7 -11.52 -5.81 -1.75
N PRO A 8 -12.83 -5.72 -1.41
CA PRO A 8 -13.69 -6.90 -1.38
C PRO A 8 -13.55 -7.70 -2.69
N PRO A 9 -13.66 -9.04 -2.68
CA PRO A 9 -13.64 -9.84 -3.90
C PRO A 9 -14.63 -9.37 -4.97
N GLU A 10 -15.71 -8.70 -4.55
CA GLU A 10 -16.69 -8.04 -5.40
C GLU A 10 -16.13 -6.83 -6.15
N ALA A 11 -15.22 -6.06 -5.56
CA ALA A 11 -14.53 -4.97 -6.25
C ALA A 11 -13.66 -5.51 -7.40
N TYR A 12 -12.90 -6.57 -7.17
CA TYR A 12 -12.12 -7.24 -8.22
C TYR A 12 -12.99 -7.86 -9.31
N LYS A 13 -14.10 -8.52 -8.93
CA LYS A 13 -15.07 -9.09 -9.89
C LYS A 13 -15.76 -8.02 -10.73
N ARG A 14 -16.14 -6.87 -10.14
CA ARG A 14 -16.69 -5.71 -10.87
C ARG A 14 -15.70 -5.13 -11.87
N CYS A 15 -14.40 -5.33 -11.64
CA CYS A 15 -13.31 -4.95 -12.55
C CYS A 15 -12.84 -6.11 -13.46
N GLY A 16 -13.53 -7.26 -13.48
CA GLY A 16 -13.19 -8.40 -14.35
C GLY A 16 -11.91 -9.17 -13.99
N LYS A 17 -11.38 -9.01 -12.77
CA LYS A 17 -10.10 -9.63 -12.34
C LYS A 17 -10.30 -10.76 -11.33
N ASP A 18 -9.53 -11.83 -11.48
CA ASP A 18 -9.52 -12.97 -10.55
C ASP A 18 -8.80 -12.61 -9.24
N PRO A 19 -9.50 -12.51 -8.09
CA PRO A 19 -8.91 -12.16 -6.80
C PRO A 19 -7.78 -13.13 -6.37
N SER A 20 -7.77 -14.36 -6.90
CA SER A 20 -6.76 -15.36 -6.58
C SER A 20 -5.36 -14.95 -7.04
N ARG A 21 -5.25 -14.13 -8.11
CA ARG A 21 -4.00 -13.63 -8.70
C ARG A 21 -3.54 -12.29 -8.12
N TYR A 22 -4.46 -11.51 -7.55
CA TYR A 22 -4.23 -10.16 -7.05
C TYR A 22 -4.34 -10.14 -5.51
N ARG A 23 -3.25 -10.50 -4.83
CA ARG A 23 -3.19 -10.60 -3.36
C ARG A 23 -2.28 -9.51 -2.76
N PRO A 24 -2.77 -8.70 -1.81
CA PRO A 24 -1.93 -7.73 -1.10
C PRO A 24 -0.82 -8.38 -0.26
N SER A 25 0.25 -7.63 -0.03
CA SER A 25 1.42 -8.03 0.78
C SER A 25 1.05 -8.44 2.20
N ALA A 26 0.23 -7.64 2.88
CA ALA A 26 -0.17 -7.91 4.27
C ALA A 26 -0.94 -9.22 4.42
N GLU A 27 -1.83 -9.57 3.49
CA GLU A 27 -2.54 -10.86 3.52
C GLU A 27 -1.60 -12.06 3.27
N ALA A 28 -0.54 -11.87 2.47
CA ALA A 28 0.51 -12.88 2.30
C ALA A 28 1.33 -13.07 3.59
N LEU A 29 1.69 -11.98 4.28
CA LEU A 29 2.41 -12.02 5.55
C LEU A 29 1.57 -12.64 6.68
N ARG A 30 0.27 -12.29 6.76
CA ARG A 30 -0.68 -12.87 7.72
C ARG A 30 -0.69 -14.39 7.67
N ARG A 31 -0.76 -14.96 6.45
CA ARG A 31 -0.76 -16.41 6.28
C ARG A 31 0.55 -17.07 6.65
N ARG A 32 1.69 -16.39 6.51
CA ARG A 32 2.98 -16.92 6.99
C ARG A 32 2.98 -17.01 8.51
N LEU A 33 2.54 -15.95 9.20
CA LEU A 33 2.39 -15.94 10.65
C LEU A 33 1.47 -17.07 11.13
N LEU A 34 0.30 -17.22 10.51
CA LEU A 34 -0.65 -18.31 10.83
C LEU A 34 -0.09 -19.71 10.55
N ARG A 35 0.90 -19.83 9.67
CA ARG A 35 1.59 -21.10 9.33
C ARG A 35 2.86 -21.32 10.16
N GLY A 36 3.17 -20.45 11.12
CA GLY A 36 4.40 -20.52 11.91
C GLY A 36 5.68 -20.30 11.09
N LEU A 37 5.56 -19.68 9.92
CA LEU A 37 6.69 -19.36 9.05
C LEU A 37 7.26 -18.01 9.45
N GLU A 38 8.58 -17.91 9.51
CA GLU A 38 9.28 -16.64 9.75
C GLU A 38 8.88 -15.60 8.69
N LEU A 39 8.77 -14.35 9.14
CA LEU A 39 8.60 -13.20 8.27
C LEU A 39 9.90 -12.94 7.52
N TYR A 40 9.81 -12.52 6.26
CA TYR A 40 10.99 -12.00 5.59
C TYR A 40 11.36 -10.68 6.27
N GLN A 41 12.60 -10.55 6.76
CA GLN A 41 13.18 -9.22 6.95
C GLN A 41 13.48 -8.68 5.55
N ILE A 42 12.57 -7.87 5.02
CA ILE A 42 12.77 -7.24 3.69
C ILE A 42 13.50 -5.91 3.91
N ASP A 43 12.85 -5.03 4.67
CA ASP A 43 13.28 -3.68 5.00
C ASP A 43 12.43 -3.21 6.19
N THR A 44 13.04 -2.54 7.18
CA THR A 44 12.34 -2.06 8.37
C THR A 44 11.10 -1.24 8.01
N LEU A 45 11.16 -0.37 6.99
CA LEU A 45 10.03 0.46 6.60
C LEU A 45 8.86 -0.37 6.05
N VAL A 46 9.18 -1.34 5.19
CA VAL A 46 8.20 -2.27 4.62
C VAL A 46 7.54 -3.10 5.73
N ASP A 47 8.32 -3.57 6.70
CA ASP A 47 7.82 -4.37 7.82
C ASP A 47 6.88 -3.56 8.73
N LEU A 48 7.19 -2.29 8.99
CA LEU A 48 6.33 -1.41 9.78
C LEU A 48 4.99 -1.16 9.08
N ILE A 49 5.00 -0.81 7.79
CA ILE A 49 3.76 -0.59 7.01
C ILE A 49 2.90 -1.86 6.98
N ASN A 50 3.52 -3.02 6.72
CA ASN A 50 2.81 -4.28 6.73
C ASN A 50 2.28 -4.65 8.13
N LEU A 51 3.01 -4.36 9.20
CA LEU A 51 2.57 -4.59 10.57
C LEU A 51 1.32 -3.77 10.88
N VAL A 52 1.28 -2.48 10.52
CA VAL A 52 0.09 -1.66 10.73
C VAL A 52 -1.08 -2.21 9.92
N SER A 53 -0.86 -2.52 8.64
CA SER A 53 -1.90 -3.11 7.78
C SER A 53 -2.47 -4.40 8.36
N LEU A 54 -1.62 -5.25 8.96
CA LEU A 54 -2.06 -6.47 9.65
C LEU A 54 -2.86 -6.20 10.93
N ARG A 55 -2.45 -5.19 11.72
CA ARG A 55 -3.09 -4.89 13.01
C ARG A 55 -4.42 -4.18 12.86
N THR A 56 -4.51 -3.24 11.94
CA THR A 56 -5.71 -2.42 11.73
C THR A 56 -6.61 -3.02 10.65
N GLY A 57 -6.03 -3.82 9.76
CA GLY A 57 -6.72 -4.43 8.63
C GLY A 57 -7.02 -3.47 7.48
N HIS A 58 -6.46 -2.25 7.52
CA HIS A 58 -6.49 -1.33 6.38
C HIS A 58 -5.43 -1.71 5.34
N SER A 59 -5.76 -1.51 4.07
CA SER A 59 -4.78 -1.59 2.98
C SER A 59 -3.94 -0.32 2.97
N ILE A 60 -2.61 -0.48 3.09
CA ILE A 60 -1.66 0.63 3.19
C ILE A 60 -0.61 0.48 2.09
N GLY A 61 -0.46 1.52 1.27
CA GLY A 61 0.67 1.66 0.34
C GLY A 61 1.79 2.48 0.97
N GLY A 62 3.03 2.04 0.78
CA GLY A 62 4.23 2.72 1.31
C GLY A 62 5.19 3.08 0.19
N PHE A 63 5.47 4.37 0.03
CA PHE A 63 6.22 4.91 -1.10
C PHE A 63 7.43 5.71 -0.61
N ASP A 64 8.51 5.66 -1.40
CA ASP A 64 9.58 6.64 -1.29
C ASP A 64 9.06 7.97 -1.83
N ALA A 65 8.88 8.95 -0.93
CA ALA A 65 8.33 10.24 -1.28
C ALA A 65 9.28 11.06 -2.17
N ASP A 66 10.60 10.79 -2.13
CA ASP A 66 11.57 11.48 -2.96
C ASP A 66 11.50 11.04 -4.44
N GLU A 67 10.89 9.89 -4.70
CA GLU A 67 10.68 9.37 -6.06
C GLU A 67 9.35 9.84 -6.67
N ILE A 68 8.47 10.45 -5.87
CA ILE A 68 7.16 10.99 -6.31
C ILE A 68 7.38 12.28 -7.10
N GLN A 69 6.76 12.35 -8.28
CA GLN A 69 6.92 13.49 -9.18
C GLN A 69 5.74 14.45 -9.09
N GLY A 70 6.00 15.63 -8.54
CA GLY A 70 4.99 16.68 -8.36
C GLY A 70 4.71 16.95 -6.88
N SER A 71 3.59 17.62 -6.63
CA SER A 71 3.16 18.03 -5.27
C SER A 71 1.82 17.41 -4.87
N ASP A 72 1.26 16.61 -5.76
CA ASP A 72 -0.12 16.18 -5.77
C ASP A 72 -0.21 14.76 -6.34
N LEU A 73 -1.14 13.98 -5.80
CA LEU A 73 -1.46 12.65 -6.28
C LEU A 73 -2.92 12.61 -6.72
N GLU A 74 -3.16 11.93 -7.84
CA GLU A 74 -4.51 11.70 -8.36
C GLU A 74 -4.91 10.26 -8.12
N LEU A 75 -6.06 10.05 -7.48
CA LEU A 75 -6.71 8.75 -7.43
C LEU A 75 -7.69 8.64 -8.60
N GLY A 76 -7.48 7.65 -9.47
CA GLY A 76 -8.36 7.40 -10.61
C GLY A 76 -8.44 5.92 -10.97
N ILE A 77 -9.11 5.62 -12.08
CA ILE A 77 -9.24 4.25 -12.60
C ILE A 77 -8.15 3.98 -13.64
N GLY A 78 -7.52 2.80 -13.56
CA GLY A 78 -6.54 2.29 -14.51
C GLY A 78 -7.12 2.17 -15.91
N ARG A 79 -6.36 2.61 -16.91
CA ARG A 79 -6.76 2.56 -18.34
C ARG A 79 -6.27 1.26 -18.97
N ALA A 80 -6.91 0.88 -20.08
CA ALA A 80 -6.37 -0.17 -20.95
C ALA A 80 -4.95 0.23 -21.40
N GLU A 81 -4.04 -0.74 -21.42
CA GLU A 81 -2.65 -0.57 -21.88
C GLU A 81 -1.81 0.43 -21.06
N GLU A 82 -2.31 0.89 -19.90
CA GLU A 82 -1.52 1.72 -19.00
C GLU A 82 -0.38 0.91 -18.39
N SER A 83 0.86 1.31 -18.69
CA SER A 83 2.07 0.66 -18.21
C SER A 83 2.18 0.77 -16.70
N PHE A 84 2.30 -0.37 -16.02
CA PHE A 84 2.53 -0.42 -14.57
C PHE A 84 3.42 -1.62 -14.24
N GLU A 85 4.60 -1.34 -13.69
CA GLU A 85 5.52 -2.40 -13.24
C GLU A 85 5.37 -2.60 -11.73
N GLY A 86 4.70 -3.67 -11.33
CA GLY A 86 4.44 -3.97 -9.93
C GLY A 86 5.65 -4.61 -9.24
N ILE A 87 5.87 -4.24 -7.97
CA ILE A 87 7.00 -4.75 -7.17
C ILE A 87 7.04 -6.29 -7.17
N GLY A 88 8.12 -6.86 -7.70
CA GLY A 88 8.32 -8.31 -7.77
C GLY A 88 7.29 -9.07 -8.62
N ARG A 89 6.53 -8.36 -9.47
CA ARG A 89 5.47 -8.92 -10.33
C ARG A 89 5.66 -8.61 -11.82
N GLY A 90 6.57 -7.69 -12.15
CA GLY A 90 6.78 -7.21 -13.51
C GLY A 90 5.57 -6.43 -14.03
N MET A 91 5.36 -6.45 -15.34
CA MET A 91 4.29 -5.70 -15.99
C MET A 91 2.90 -6.22 -15.62
N LEU A 92 2.05 -5.32 -15.11
CA LEU A 92 0.68 -5.60 -14.71
C LEU A 92 -0.31 -4.86 -15.61
N ASN A 93 -1.37 -5.56 -16.01
CA ASN A 93 -2.57 -4.87 -16.50
C ASN A 93 -3.30 -4.27 -15.29
N ILE A 94 -3.39 -2.94 -15.23
CA ILE A 94 -4.09 -2.20 -14.17
C ILE A 94 -5.46 -1.67 -14.59
N GLU A 95 -5.93 -1.98 -15.81
CA GLU A 95 -7.24 -1.57 -16.31
C GLU A 95 -8.36 -1.87 -15.30
N GLY A 96 -9.21 -0.88 -15.04
CA GLY A 96 -10.34 -0.99 -14.14
C GLY A 96 -9.99 -0.98 -12.64
N LEU A 97 -8.72 -0.99 -12.24
CA LEU A 97 -8.34 -0.89 -10.84
C LEU A 97 -8.24 0.57 -10.37
N PRO A 98 -8.46 0.86 -9.07
CA PRO A 98 -7.99 2.11 -8.47
C PRO A 98 -6.46 2.24 -8.62
N VAL A 99 -5.99 3.41 -9.01
CA VAL A 99 -4.56 3.71 -9.20
C VAL A 99 -4.29 5.11 -8.67
N TYR A 100 -3.36 5.22 -7.73
CA TYR A 100 -2.74 6.49 -7.37
C TYR A 100 -1.70 6.86 -8.43
N ARG A 101 -1.71 8.10 -8.89
CA ARG A 101 -0.78 8.62 -9.90
C ARG A 101 -0.09 9.87 -9.43
N ASP A 102 1.17 10.00 -9.79
CA ASP A 102 1.89 11.26 -9.79
C ASP A 102 1.96 11.81 -11.23
N ARG A 103 2.80 12.82 -11.49
CA ARG A 103 2.94 13.43 -12.82
C ARG A 103 3.52 12.52 -13.90
N ILE A 104 4.19 11.43 -13.53
CA ILE A 104 4.74 10.46 -14.49
C ILE A 104 3.75 9.33 -14.74
N GLY A 105 3.05 8.85 -13.71
CA GLY A 105 2.08 7.78 -13.86
C GLY A 105 1.76 7.06 -12.55
N GLY A 106 1.29 5.82 -12.65
CA GLY A 106 0.88 5.01 -11.51
C GLY A 106 2.01 4.80 -10.50
N ILE A 107 1.71 5.03 -9.22
CA ILE A 107 2.61 4.75 -8.09
C ILE A 107 2.14 3.54 -7.29
N GLY A 108 0.84 3.27 -7.27
CA GLY A 108 0.27 2.20 -6.46
C GLY A 108 -1.16 1.86 -6.83
N THR A 109 -1.50 0.59 -6.59
CA THR A 109 -2.82 0.01 -6.78
C THR A 109 -3.18 -0.78 -5.52
N PRO A 110 -4.46 -1.18 -5.31
CA PRO A 110 -4.83 -1.99 -4.16
C PRO A 110 -4.13 -3.36 -4.10
N THR A 111 -3.47 -3.78 -5.17
CA THR A 111 -2.78 -5.07 -5.24
C THR A 111 -1.27 -4.95 -5.11
N SER A 112 -0.69 -3.92 -5.70
CA SER A 112 0.76 -3.76 -5.80
C SER A 112 1.11 -2.29 -5.96
N ASP A 113 2.21 -1.92 -5.31
CA ASP A 113 2.91 -0.66 -5.55
C ASP A 113 3.83 -0.79 -6.77
N HIS A 114 4.23 0.35 -7.33
CA HIS A 114 5.06 0.44 -8.53
C HIS A 114 6.56 0.37 -8.19
N GLU A 115 7.36 -0.30 -9.01
CA GLU A 115 8.82 -0.45 -8.80
C GLU A 115 9.56 0.90 -8.67
N ARG A 116 9.17 1.89 -9.49
CA ARG A 116 9.75 3.25 -9.48
C ARG A 116 9.71 3.94 -8.11
N THR A 117 8.59 3.85 -7.40
CA THR A 117 8.32 4.62 -6.18
C THR A 117 8.41 3.77 -4.91
N LYS A 118 9.00 2.58 -5.02
CA LYS A 118 9.16 1.66 -3.89
C LYS A 118 10.12 2.23 -2.85
N MET A 119 9.85 1.95 -1.59
CA MET A 119 10.82 2.17 -0.51
C MET A 119 12.08 1.33 -0.71
N LYS A 120 13.22 1.91 -0.35
CA LYS A 120 14.58 1.35 -0.43
C LYS A 120 15.27 1.57 0.92
N LEU A 121 16.42 0.93 1.13
CA LEU A 121 17.22 1.13 2.34
C LEU A 121 17.65 2.59 2.54
N GLU A 122 17.79 3.33 1.44
CA GLU A 122 18.21 4.72 1.45
C GLU A 122 17.05 5.73 1.57
N THR A 123 15.79 5.27 1.54
CA THR A 123 14.60 6.14 1.62
C THR A 123 14.66 7.03 2.84
N ARG A 124 14.51 8.34 2.64
CA ARG A 124 14.55 9.36 3.71
C ARG A 124 13.19 9.95 4.03
N HIS A 125 12.33 10.05 3.03
CA HIS A 125 10.98 10.58 3.17
C HIS A 125 9.98 9.52 2.73
N ILE A 126 9.01 9.23 3.59
CA ILE A 126 8.02 8.18 3.34
C ILE A 126 6.67 8.85 3.11
N LEU A 127 5.98 8.41 2.07
CA LEU A 127 4.55 8.65 1.92
C LEU A 127 3.81 7.34 2.20
N ALA A 128 2.93 7.35 3.20
CA ALA A 128 2.05 6.23 3.50
C ALA A 128 0.60 6.61 3.18
N ILE A 129 -0.08 5.77 2.40
CA ILE A 129 -1.49 5.99 2.03
C ILE A 129 -2.34 4.89 2.67
N VAL A 130 -3.16 5.26 3.65
CA VAL A 130 -4.10 4.34 4.33
C VAL A 130 -5.45 4.40 3.64
N ASN A 131 -5.89 3.28 3.06
CA ASN A 131 -7.15 3.23 2.30
C ASN A 131 -8.34 2.88 3.20
N GLY A 132 -9.36 3.74 3.19
CA GLY A 132 -10.63 3.58 3.90
C GLY A 132 -11.72 2.88 3.09
N TYR A 133 -11.43 1.75 2.42
CA TYR A 133 -12.42 1.07 1.56
C TYR A 133 -13.71 0.66 2.29
N ASN A 134 -13.67 0.51 3.62
CA ASN A 134 -14.81 0.14 4.46
C ASN A 134 -15.31 1.30 5.34
N GLY A 135 -14.93 2.55 5.00
CA GLY A 135 -15.25 3.73 5.79
C GLY A 135 -14.06 4.31 6.54
N GLN A 136 -14.34 5.32 7.38
CA GLN A 136 -13.32 6.11 8.07
C GLN A 136 -12.91 5.54 9.44
N GLU A 137 -13.67 4.58 9.98
CA GLU A 137 -13.36 3.94 11.25
C GLU A 137 -11.98 3.27 11.19
N GLY A 138 -11.11 3.56 12.17
CA GLY A 138 -9.76 2.98 12.24
C GLY A 138 -8.67 3.70 11.44
N LEU A 139 -9.02 4.65 10.56
CA LEU A 139 -8.04 5.34 9.71
C LEU A 139 -7.07 6.20 10.52
N LYS A 140 -7.60 6.94 11.50
CA LYS A 140 -6.80 7.79 12.36
C LYS A 140 -5.83 6.95 13.18
N GLU A 141 -6.32 5.88 13.79
CA GLU A 141 -5.53 4.95 14.59
C GLU A 141 -4.43 4.28 13.76
N ALA A 142 -4.71 3.92 12.50
CA ALA A 142 -3.71 3.39 11.59
C ALA A 142 -2.64 4.44 11.25
N ALA A 143 -3.02 5.67 10.94
CA ALA A 143 -2.09 6.74 10.59
C ALA A 143 -1.19 7.14 11.78
N GLU A 144 -1.75 7.25 12.98
CA GLU A 144 -1.01 7.53 14.21
C GLU A 144 -0.04 6.39 14.55
N MET A 145 -0.47 5.14 14.40
CA MET A 145 0.39 3.97 14.61
C MET A 145 1.58 3.93 13.65
N ILE A 146 1.41 4.33 12.39
CA ILE A 146 2.52 4.45 11.44
C ILE A 146 3.56 5.43 11.97
N LEU A 147 3.14 6.64 12.40
CA LEU A 147 4.07 7.65 12.91
C LEU A 147 4.81 7.18 14.16
N GLU A 148 4.11 6.60 15.13
CA GLU A 148 4.71 6.08 16.37
C GLU A 148 5.76 5.00 16.09
N LEU A 149 5.47 4.09 15.15
CA LEU A 149 6.39 3.01 14.79
C LEU A 149 7.61 3.52 14.02
N LEU A 150 7.42 4.50 13.13
CA LEU A 150 8.53 5.13 12.39
C LEU A 150 9.46 5.90 13.34
N GLU A 151 8.92 6.63 14.32
CA GLU A 151 9.75 7.29 15.34
C GLU A 151 10.54 6.26 16.14
N LYS A 152 9.87 5.21 16.62
CA LYS A 152 10.48 4.21 17.52
C LYS A 152 11.51 3.31 16.85
N TYR A 153 11.28 2.89 15.61
CA TYR A 153 12.07 1.85 14.95
C TYR A 153 12.81 2.30 13.70
N ALA A 154 12.49 3.47 13.15
CA ALA A 154 13.18 4.06 12.01
C ALA A 154 13.81 5.44 12.32
N SER A 155 13.80 5.87 13.59
CA SER A 155 14.34 7.16 14.04
C SER A 155 13.78 8.36 13.26
N SER A 156 12.52 8.26 12.81
CA SER A 156 11.84 9.39 12.19
C SER A 156 11.78 10.57 13.15
N THR A 157 12.05 11.77 12.65
CA THR A 157 12.03 13.01 13.44
C THR A 157 10.71 13.77 13.34
N GLY A 158 9.71 13.22 12.63
CA GLY A 158 8.39 13.83 12.53
C GLY A 158 7.54 13.29 11.37
N GLY A 159 6.39 13.90 11.17
CA GLY A 159 5.45 13.59 10.10
C GLY A 159 4.15 14.37 10.24
N SER A 160 3.35 14.41 9.18
CA SER A 160 2.03 15.04 9.18
C SER A 160 0.98 14.08 8.64
N ILE A 161 -0.20 14.07 9.23
CA ILE A 161 -1.34 13.30 8.73
C ILE A 161 -2.29 14.26 8.02
N GLN A 162 -2.69 13.90 6.81
CA GLN A 162 -3.70 14.61 6.04
C GLN A 162 -4.85 13.66 5.73
N TYR A 163 -6.08 14.16 5.87
CA TYR A 163 -7.30 13.40 5.61
C TYR A 163 -7.94 13.94 4.34
N PHE A 164 -8.41 13.03 3.49
CA PHE A 164 -9.10 13.32 2.23
C PHE A 164 -10.47 12.63 2.28
N GLU A 165 -11.51 13.38 1.92
CA GLU A 165 -12.90 12.90 1.84
C GLU A 165 -13.27 12.44 0.42
#